data_AF-O79123-F1
#
_entry.id   AF-O79123-F1
#
_cell.length_a   1.000
_cell.length_b   1.000
_cell.length_c   1.000
_cell.angle_alpha   90.00
_cell.angle_beta   90.00
_cell.angle_gamma   90.00
#
_symmetry.space_group_name_H-M   'P 1'
#
loop_
_entity.id
_entity.type
_entity.pdbx_description
1 polymer ?
#
loop_
_entity_poly.entity_id
_entity_poly.type
_entity_poly.pdbx_seq_one_letter_code
_entity_poly.pdbx_strand_id
1 'polypeptide(L)'
;YVVGHFHYVLSMGAVFAIFNSFVHWFPLFFSMNMNQKWLKIQFWFMFIGVNMTFFPQHFLGMMSMPRRYSDYPDAYYCWNLLSSLGAMISFNSMIFFIFIMMESFMSKRLTIFKFNQTSLEWIMNFPPYNH
;
A
#
# COMPACT_ATOMS: atom_id res chain seq x y z
N TYR A 1 9.74 -17.68 -9.19
CA TYR A 1 10.65 -17.49 -8.03
C TYR A 1 11.27 -16.11 -8.06
N VAL A 2 12.11 -15.77 -9.04
CA VAL A 2 12.71 -14.42 -9.15
C VAL A 2 11.65 -13.30 -9.19
N VAL A 3 10.51 -13.55 -9.84
CA VAL A 3 9.37 -12.60 -9.84
C VAL A 3 8.85 -12.37 -8.43
N GLY A 4 8.58 -13.42 -7.66
CA GLY A 4 8.16 -13.34 -6.26
C GLY A 4 9.17 -12.58 -5.41
N HIS A 5 10.46 -12.96 -5.47
CA HIS A 5 11.52 -12.26 -4.72
C HIS A 5 11.56 -10.75 -5.01
N PHE A 6 11.60 -10.37 -6.29
CA PHE A 6 11.68 -8.96 -6.69
C PHE A 6 10.44 -8.18 -6.25
N HIS A 7 9.25 -8.75 -6.44
CA HIS A 7 8.01 -8.08 -6.07
C HIS A 7 7.87 -7.96 -4.56
N TYR A 8 8.37 -8.89 -3.75
CA TYR A 8 8.35 -8.71 -2.30
C TYR A 8 9.20 -7.51 -1.85
N VAL A 9 10.41 -7.35 -2.39
CA VAL A 9 11.28 -6.21 -2.05
C VAL A 9 10.65 -4.90 -2.55
N LEU A 10 10.09 -4.89 -3.76
CA LEU A 10 9.54 -3.67 -4.35
C LEU A 10 8.17 -3.29 -3.75
N SER A 11 7.23 -4.25 -3.67
CA SER A 11 5.89 -4.00 -3.13
C SER A 11 5.93 -3.85 -1.61
N MET A 12 6.43 -4.84 -0.86
CA MET A 12 6.41 -4.78 0.60
C MET A 12 7.44 -3.81 1.19
N GLY A 13 8.51 -3.50 0.43
CA GLY A 13 9.49 -2.48 0.82
C GLY A 13 9.12 -1.09 0.32
N ALA A 14 9.38 -0.82 -0.95
CA ALA A 14 9.26 0.53 -1.50
C ALA A 14 7.83 1.08 -1.49
N VAL A 15 6.84 0.29 -1.92
CA VAL A 15 5.44 0.77 -1.98
C VAL A 15 4.87 1.03 -0.59
N PHE A 16 5.10 0.13 0.38
CA PHE A 16 4.68 0.36 1.76
C PHE A 16 5.37 1.57 2.40
N ALA A 17 6.65 1.80 2.09
CA ALA A 17 7.35 2.99 2.53
C ALA A 17 6.68 4.26 1.97
N ILE A 18 6.28 4.26 0.70
CA ILE A 18 5.55 5.39 0.08
C ILE A 18 4.21 5.64 0.76
N PHE A 19 3.43 4.59 1.06
CA PHE A 19 2.17 4.74 1.78
C PHE A 19 2.37 5.28 3.19
N ASN A 20 3.34 4.74 3.92
CA ASN A 20 3.64 5.19 5.27
C ASN A 20 4.13 6.64 5.27
N SER A 21 5.01 7.01 4.32
CA SER A 21 5.48 8.39 4.20
C SER A 21 4.35 9.35 3.87
N PHE A 22 3.41 8.93 3.02
CA PHE A 22 2.25 9.75 2.68
C PHE A 22 1.37 9.96 3.92
N VAL A 23 1.03 8.90 4.65
CA VAL A 23 0.22 9.01 5.88
C VAL A 23 0.93 9.86 6.94
N HIS A 24 2.24 9.70 7.09
CA HIS A 24 3.05 10.45 8.06
C HIS A 24 3.08 11.95 7.75
N TRP A 25 3.34 12.33 6.49
CA TRP A 25 3.49 13.74 6.10
C TRP A 25 2.19 14.41 5.62
N PHE A 26 1.09 13.68 5.48
CA PHE A 26 -0.19 14.26 5.06
C PHE A 26 -0.68 15.42 5.95
N PRO A 27 -0.63 15.33 7.30
CA PRO A 27 -1.00 16.44 8.19
C PRO A 27 -0.09 17.66 8.02
N LEU A 28 1.17 17.42 7.70
CA LEU A 28 2.21 18.42 7.51
C LEU A 28 1.94 19.27 6.26
N PHE A 29 1.57 18.63 5.15
CA PHE A 29 1.28 19.33 3.89
C PHE A 29 -0.11 19.98 3.84
N PHE A 30 -1.13 19.30 4.36
CA PHE A 30 -2.53 19.72 4.16
C PHE A 30 -3.20 20.26 5.43
N SER A 31 -2.54 20.23 6.60
CA SER A 31 -3.12 20.54 7.92
C SER A 31 -4.35 19.71 8.31
N MET A 32 -4.62 18.62 7.57
CA MET A 32 -5.75 17.73 7.76
C MET A 32 -5.27 16.31 8.12
N ASN A 33 -6.10 15.58 8.86
CA ASN A 33 -5.86 14.20 9.26
C ASN A 33 -6.74 13.22 8.48
N MET A 34 -6.19 12.06 8.16
CA MET A 34 -6.94 10.93 7.62
C MET A 34 -7.56 10.08 8.75
N ASN A 35 -8.59 9.30 8.43
CA ASN A 35 -9.23 8.42 9.42
C ASN A 35 -8.33 7.23 9.79
N GLN A 36 -7.82 7.21 11.02
CA GLN A 36 -6.91 6.16 11.49
C GLN A 36 -7.52 4.75 11.47
N LYS A 37 -8.85 4.61 11.70
CA LYS A 37 -9.51 3.29 11.64
C LYS A 37 -9.52 2.76 10.21
N TRP A 38 -9.83 3.62 9.25
CA TRP A 38 -9.87 3.24 7.84
C TRP A 38 -8.49 2.98 7.27
N LEU A 39 -7.47 3.76 7.67
CA LEU A 39 -6.08 3.50 7.30
C LEU A 39 -5.59 2.13 7.77
N LYS A 40 -5.91 1.73 9.02
CA LYS A 40 -5.59 0.38 9.51
C LYS A 40 -6.27 -0.71 8.69
N ILE A 41 -7.54 -0.52 8.34
CA ILE A 41 -8.29 -1.46 7.50
C ILE A 41 -7.64 -1.55 6.10
N GLN A 42 -7.37 -0.41 5.47
CA GLN A 42 -6.70 -0.32 4.16
C GLN A 42 -5.34 -1.05 4.17
N PHE A 43 -4.54 -0.82 5.21
CA PHE A 43 -3.26 -1.49 5.41
C PHE A 43 -3.42 -3.02 5.44
N TRP A 44 -4.34 -3.55 6.24
CA TRP A 44 -4.55 -5.00 6.33
C TRP A 44 -5.06 -5.59 5.02
N PHE A 45 -5.98 -4.92 4.32
CA PHE A 45 -6.43 -5.35 3.00
C PHE A 45 -5.27 -5.40 1.99
N MET A 46 -4.41 -4.38 1.96
CA MET A 46 -3.25 -4.38 1.06
C MET A 46 -2.23 -5.44 1.45
N PHE A 47 -1.94 -5.59 2.74
CA PHE A 47 -1.01 -6.59 3.27
C PHE A 47 -1.42 -8.01 2.91
N ILE A 48 -2.71 -8.34 3.09
CA ILE A 48 -3.24 -9.66 2.73
C ILE A 48 -3.22 -9.83 1.21
N GLY A 49 -3.66 -8.82 0.45
CA GLY A 49 -3.69 -8.87 -1.02
C GLY A 49 -2.30 -9.10 -1.63
N VAL A 50 -1.30 -8.30 -1.24
CA VAL A 50 0.09 -8.38 -1.73
C VAL A 50 0.75 -9.72 -1.36
N ASN A 51 0.44 -10.29 -0.19
CA ASN A 51 0.93 -11.61 0.15
C ASN A 51 0.23 -12.71 -0.68
N MET A 52 -1.08 -12.61 -0.87
CA MET A 52 -1.81 -13.55 -1.72
C MET A 52 -1.37 -13.48 -3.20
N THR A 53 -0.94 -12.31 -3.70
CA THR A 53 -0.38 -12.21 -5.07
C THR A 53 0.98 -12.87 -5.19
N PHE A 54 1.94 -12.47 -4.35
CA PHE A 54 3.35 -12.77 -4.61
C PHE A 54 3.83 -14.04 -3.93
N PHE A 55 3.14 -14.52 -2.89
CA PHE A 55 3.52 -15.78 -2.24
C PHE A 55 3.37 -16.99 -3.18
N PRO A 56 2.24 -17.18 -3.90
CA PRO A 56 2.09 -18.26 -4.90
C PRO A 56 3.18 -18.29 -5.98
N GLN A 57 3.75 -17.14 -6.32
CA GLN A 57 4.78 -17.03 -7.37
C GLN A 57 6.11 -17.69 -6.97
N HIS A 58 6.32 -17.97 -5.68
CA HIS A 58 7.43 -18.80 -5.22
C HIS A 58 7.20 -20.25 -5.62
N PHE A 59 6.00 -20.80 -5.34
CA PHE A 59 5.63 -22.17 -5.72
C PHE A 59 5.64 -22.36 -7.23
N LEU A 60 5.03 -21.45 -8.00
CA LEU A 60 5.09 -21.47 -9.47
C LEU A 60 6.53 -21.43 -9.99
N GLY A 61 7.40 -20.68 -9.30
CA GLY A 61 8.83 -20.64 -9.57
C GLY A 61 9.54 -21.97 -9.36
N MET A 62 9.24 -22.64 -8.25
CA MET A 62 9.82 -23.95 -7.92
C MET A 62 9.30 -25.03 -8.87
N MET A 63 8.07 -24.89 -9.36
CA MET A 63 7.52 -25.76 -10.42
C MET A 63 8.03 -25.40 -11.83
N SER A 64 9.04 -24.53 -11.95
CA SER A 64 9.67 -24.14 -13.22
C SER A 64 8.79 -23.39 -14.23
N MET A 65 7.72 -22.70 -13.77
CA MET A 65 6.93 -21.83 -14.65
C MET A 65 7.83 -20.71 -15.21
N PRO A 66 8.00 -20.63 -16.55
CA PRO A 66 8.84 -19.61 -17.15
C PRO A 66 8.16 -18.23 -17.11
N ARG A 67 8.96 -17.17 -17.14
CA ARG A 67 8.46 -15.79 -17.01
C ARG A 67 8.02 -15.25 -18.37
N ARG A 68 7.11 -14.26 -18.35
CA ARG A 68 6.64 -13.51 -19.54
C ARG A 68 5.85 -14.35 -20.55
N TYR A 69 5.05 -15.29 -20.06
CA TYR A 69 4.12 -16.07 -20.88
C TYR A 69 2.69 -15.59 -20.67
N SER A 70 1.93 -15.48 -21.75
CA SER A 70 0.49 -15.20 -21.72
C SER A 70 -0.28 -16.42 -21.21
N ASP A 71 0.10 -17.60 -21.70
CA ASP A 71 -0.59 -18.85 -21.45
C ASP A 71 0.32 -19.83 -20.70
N TYR A 72 -0.32 -20.72 -19.94
CA TYR A 72 0.35 -21.69 -19.09
C TYR A 72 -0.47 -22.99 -19.03
N PRO A 73 0.18 -24.14 -18.84
CA PRO A 73 -0.54 -25.41 -18.71
C PRO A 73 -1.41 -25.43 -17.45
N ASP A 74 -2.49 -26.22 -17.49
CA ASP A 74 -3.51 -26.30 -16.44
C ASP A 74 -2.96 -26.66 -15.05
N ALA A 75 -1.80 -27.32 -14.98
CA ALA A 75 -1.10 -27.62 -13.74
C ALA A 75 -0.78 -26.38 -12.88
N TYR A 76 -0.65 -25.20 -13.49
CA TYR A 76 -0.36 -23.94 -12.78
C TYR A 76 -1.61 -23.14 -12.40
N TYR A 77 -2.80 -23.59 -12.83
CA TYR A 77 -4.03 -22.83 -12.70
C TYR A 77 -4.35 -22.42 -11.25
N CYS A 78 -4.27 -23.35 -10.30
CA CYS A 78 -4.60 -23.08 -8.90
C CYS A 78 -3.81 -21.92 -8.30
N TRP A 79 -2.48 -21.89 -8.53
CA TRP A 79 -1.62 -20.83 -7.98
C TRP A 79 -1.78 -19.51 -8.71
N ASN A 80 -2.01 -19.53 -10.03
CA ASN A 80 -2.29 -18.32 -10.81
C ASN A 80 -3.65 -17.71 -10.43
N LEU A 81 -4.66 -18.52 -10.15
CA LEU A 81 -5.97 -18.07 -9.68
C LEU A 81 -5.87 -17.45 -8.28
N LEU A 82 -5.12 -18.06 -7.35
CA LEU A 82 -4.90 -17.45 -6.04
C LEU A 82 -4.16 -16.10 -6.18
N SER A 83 -3.14 -16.05 -7.03
CA SER A 83 -2.39 -14.84 -7.31
C SER A 83 -3.27 -13.74 -7.92
N SER A 84 -4.21 -14.08 -8.80
CA SER A 84 -5.10 -13.08 -9.42
C SER A 84 -6.13 -12.55 -8.43
N LEU A 85 -6.66 -13.40 -7.54
CA LEU A 85 -7.54 -12.98 -6.45
C LEU A 85 -6.84 -12.01 -5.50
N GLY A 86 -5.59 -12.30 -5.11
CA GLY A 86 -4.78 -11.37 -4.33
C GLY A 86 -4.62 -10.01 -5.01
N ALA A 87 -4.46 -10.01 -6.34
CA ALA A 87 -4.24 -8.78 -7.09
C ALA A 87 -5.49 -7.90 -7.07
N MET A 88 -6.67 -8.51 -7.23
CA MET A 88 -7.94 -7.82 -7.11
C MET A 88 -8.17 -7.25 -5.70
N ILE A 89 -7.78 -7.98 -4.65
CA ILE A 89 -7.84 -7.46 -3.27
C ILE A 89 -6.93 -6.23 -3.11
N SER A 90 -5.68 -6.31 -3.59
CA SER A 90 -4.73 -5.19 -3.51
C SER A 90 -5.21 -3.96 -4.29
N PHE A 91 -5.80 -4.16 -5.47
CA PHE A 91 -6.37 -3.09 -6.29
C PHE A 91 -7.53 -2.38 -5.58
N ASN A 92 -8.44 -3.14 -4.97
CA ASN A 92 -9.52 -2.56 -4.17
C ASN A 92 -9.00 -1.79 -2.96
N SER A 93 -7.90 -2.23 -2.33
CA SER A 93 -7.26 -1.47 -1.25
C SER A 93 -6.69 -0.13 -1.73
N MET A 94 -6.12 -0.07 -2.93
CA MET A 94 -5.64 1.18 -3.53
C MET A 94 -6.79 2.16 -3.78
N ILE A 95 -7.92 1.68 -4.32
CA ILE A 95 -9.12 2.50 -4.49
C ILE A 95 -9.61 3.02 -3.15
N PHE A 96 -9.62 2.17 -2.12
CA PHE A 96 -10.03 2.55 -0.78
C PHE A 96 -9.10 3.63 -0.18
N PHE A 97 -7.79 3.56 -0.44
CA PHE A 97 -6.86 4.62 -0.03
C PHE A 97 -7.17 5.97 -0.69
N ILE A 98 -7.45 5.98 -2.00
CA ILE A 98 -7.86 7.20 -2.72
C ILE A 98 -9.15 7.78 -2.11
N PHE A 99 -10.10 6.92 -1.76
CA PHE A 99 -11.32 7.34 -1.07
C PHE A 99 -11.04 7.95 0.31
N ILE A 100 -10.13 7.39 1.12
CA ILE A 100 -9.73 7.96 2.42
C ILE A 100 -9.16 9.37 2.25
N MET A 101 -8.31 9.58 1.24
CA MET A 101 -7.79 10.92 0.94
C MET A 101 -8.92 11.88 0.56
N MET A 102 -9.79 11.50 -0.36
CA MET A 102 -10.93 12.33 -0.77
C MET A 102 -11.83 12.68 0.42
N GLU A 103 -12.12 11.71 1.29
CA GLU A 103 -12.94 11.93 2.50
C GLU A 103 -12.28 12.93 3.45
N SER A 104 -10.96 12.87 3.61
CA SER A 104 -10.24 13.83 4.47
C SER A 104 -10.40 15.28 4.00
N PHE A 105 -10.37 15.51 2.68
CA PHE A 105 -10.58 16.83 2.09
C PHE A 105 -12.05 17.30 2.19
N MET A 106 -13.00 16.40 1.98
CA MET A 106 -14.44 16.73 2.07
C MET A 106 -14.86 17.03 3.51
N SER A 107 -14.38 16.24 4.47
CA SER A 107 -14.70 16.40 5.90
C SER A 107 -13.88 17.48 6.61
N LYS A 108 -12.80 17.98 5.99
CA LYS A 108 -11.87 18.98 6.54
C LYS A 108 -11.45 18.63 7.97
N ARG A 109 -10.98 17.39 8.19
CA ARG A 109 -10.53 16.89 9.50
C ARG A 109 -9.28 17.62 9.97
N LEU A 110 -9.43 18.79 10.58
CA LEU A 110 -8.30 19.60 11.03
C LEU A 110 -7.46 18.87 12.09
N THR A 111 -6.17 19.16 12.06
CA THR A 111 -5.20 18.67 13.04
C THR A 111 -5.34 19.44 14.35
N ILE A 112 -5.85 18.77 15.40
CA ILE A 112 -6.06 19.39 16.71
C ILE A 112 -4.81 19.28 17.59
N PHE A 113 -4.12 18.13 17.52
CA PHE A 113 -2.92 17.85 18.30
C PHE A 113 -1.72 17.66 17.36
N LYS A 114 -0.59 18.29 17.70
CA LYS A 114 0.67 18.05 17.00
C LYS A 114 1.21 16.67 17.35
N PHE A 115 1.71 15.95 16.35
CA PHE A 115 2.52 14.77 16.58
C PHE A 115 3.85 15.22 17.19
N ASN A 116 4.15 14.75 18.41
CA ASN A 116 5.36 15.18 19.11
C ASN A 116 6.56 14.36 18.63
N GLN A 117 7.36 14.95 17.73
CA GLN A 117 8.58 14.35 17.23
C GLN A 117 9.72 15.39 17.22
N THR A 118 10.94 14.92 17.39
CA THR A 118 12.13 15.76 17.53
C THR A 118 12.68 16.30 16.20
N SER A 119 12.14 15.89 15.04
CA SER A 119 12.59 16.42 13.74
C SER A 119 12.03 17.82 13.51
N LEU A 120 12.86 18.67 12.86
CA LEU A 120 12.55 20.09 12.61
C LEU A 120 11.22 20.29 11.88
N GLU A 121 10.85 19.38 10.99
CA GLU A 121 9.58 19.41 10.25
C GLU A 121 8.36 19.45 11.19
N TRP A 122 8.38 18.72 12.31
CA TRP A 122 7.23 18.63 13.23
C TRP A 122 7.16 19.76 14.25
N ILE A 123 8.23 20.54 14.39
CA ILE A 123 8.28 21.71 15.29
C ILE A 123 7.57 22.90 14.64
N MET A 124 7.64 23.01 13.31
CA MET A 124 7.07 24.11 12.53
C MET A 124 5.52 24.12 12.56
N ASN A 125 4.94 25.16 11.95
CA ASN A 125 3.49 25.27 11.78
C ASN A 125 3.00 24.39 10.63
N PHE A 126 1.72 23.99 10.69
CA PHE A 126 1.05 23.20 9.66
C PHE A 126 -0.13 23.99 9.09
N PRO A 127 -0.13 24.36 7.80
CA PRO A 127 0.98 24.23 6.85
C PRO A 127 2.14 25.20 7.18
N PRO A 128 3.36 24.93 6.70
CA PRO A 128 4.49 25.84 6.85
C PRO A 128 4.20 27.18 6.15
N TYR A 129 4.72 28.28 6.71
CA TYR A 129 4.57 29.60 6.10
C TYR A 129 5.35 29.70 4.79
N ASN A 130 4.82 30.50 3.85
CA ASN A 130 5.59 30.92 2.69
C ASN A 130 6.74 31.84 3.15
N HIS A 131 7.89 31.75 2.46
CA HIS A 131 9.06 32.60 2.68
C HIS A 131 8.78 34.08 2.37
#